data_AF-A0A921LNF6-F1
#
_entry.id   AF-A0A921LNF6-F1
#
_cell.length_a   1.000
_cell.length_b   1.000
_cell.length_c   1.000
_cell.angle_alpha   90.00
_cell.angle_beta   90.00
_cell.angle_gamma   90.00
#
_symmetry.space_group_name_H-M   'P 1'
#
loop_
_entity.id
_entity.type
_entity.pdbx_description
1 polymer ?
#
loop_
_entity_poly.entity_id
_entity_poly.type
_entity_poly.pdbx_seq_one_letter_code
_entity_poly.pdbx_strand_id
1 'polypeptide(L)'
;MLKNPATKKPYRKKELVEALLQRKKEYPYLSALIDPWLQKLLSKATNHPSAIYTMCRTGKTRELALERLKKQCWSDLELLACLLYRPLYQQNLSFGDVTVSVFVVYQRSTLYSDELPDVRTRLLGCLDKTILPHIGDKKLKDLDSALQKKILRAIDLQLRKESAKNSKRGYVRRAYRGLLKAIEGSGWLGCSSGTRLVNLIGMTRERNTQIRNSVRTDHLDNEQRCALFKLLEDPSHLYELFIVSLYYSGLDAAEIAALRFDDFEVLTFRTGCCYTLLVSQRIRKLHQRYSTVSAINEQFPIEKFRRVVLAPWAGEVLVRWLDQLRTLGFSDDEIRQMRLSDETPNGAITGPAEIAARLQPLVKQAGVGDIKVIRTGKNGCSYRETLTLDIQLLGQDARYLAMRCGADTMMLHAMFGGCFTETDEQSYADLLSDSYAIARYLRLRRWSPYSSAPLLNDNKTAIPGFADMPTRYILQVHNSTNHPCTLTLSAPYAIVAKWKSKGVIS
;
A
#
# COMPACT_ATOMS: atom_id res chain seq x y z
N MET A 1 -44.61 10.19 19.62
CA MET A 1 -44.86 11.36 20.49
C MET A 1 -43.61 11.58 21.34
N LEU A 2 -43.12 12.81 21.45
CA LEU A 2 -41.94 13.14 22.26
C LEU A 2 -42.38 13.52 23.67
N LYS A 3 -41.63 13.10 24.69
CA LYS A 3 -41.93 13.36 26.11
C LYS A 3 -40.87 14.28 26.70
N ASN A 4 -41.30 15.30 27.46
CA ASN A 4 -40.40 16.15 28.19
C ASN A 4 -39.67 15.34 29.27
N PRO A 5 -38.32 15.32 29.28
CA PRO A 5 -37.55 14.52 30.23
C PRO A 5 -37.79 14.93 31.69
N ALA A 6 -38.06 16.22 31.95
CA ALA A 6 -38.27 16.73 33.30
C ALA A 6 -39.67 16.37 33.84
N THR A 7 -40.71 16.50 33.01
CA THR A 7 -42.10 16.31 33.46
C THR A 7 -42.66 14.92 33.14
N LYS A 8 -41.95 14.13 32.32
CA LYS A 8 -42.38 12.83 31.76
C LYS A 8 -43.68 12.90 30.93
N LYS A 9 -44.24 14.10 30.73
CA LYS A 9 -45.45 14.36 29.95
C LYS A 9 -45.12 14.64 28.48
N PRO A 10 -46.05 14.41 27.54
CA PRO A 10 -45.86 14.76 26.14
C PRO A 10 -45.63 16.26 25.95
N TYR A 11 -44.75 16.64 25.02
CA TYR A 11 -44.60 18.06 24.67
C TYR A 11 -45.89 18.61 24.06
N ARG A 12 -46.35 19.75 24.59
CA ARG A 12 -47.32 20.59 23.89
C ARG A 12 -46.61 21.42 22.82
N LYS A 13 -47.34 21.85 21.78
CA LYS A 13 -46.75 22.60 20.65
C LYS A 13 -46.04 23.88 21.10
N LYS A 14 -46.63 24.64 22.05
CA LYS A 14 -46.00 25.84 22.62
C LYS A 14 -44.71 25.51 23.37
N GLU A 15 -44.76 24.54 24.28
CA GLU A 15 -43.60 24.06 25.06
C GLU A 15 -42.45 23.57 24.17
N LEU A 16 -42.78 22.92 23.05
CA LEU A 16 -41.81 22.44 22.07
C LEU A 16 -41.05 23.58 21.39
N VAL A 17 -41.77 24.64 20.97
CA VAL A 17 -41.16 25.83 20.35
C VAL A 17 -40.32 26.60 21.34
N GLU A 18 -40.81 26.82 22.57
CA GLU A 18 -40.06 27.47 23.64
C GLU A 18 -38.77 26.71 23.96
N ALA A 19 -38.85 25.38 24.07
CA ALA A 19 -37.66 24.55 24.26
C ALA A 19 -36.67 24.68 23.11
N LEU A 20 -37.11 24.68 21.85
CA LEU A 20 -36.22 24.87 20.69
C LEU A 20 -35.58 26.26 20.66
N LEU A 21 -36.33 27.32 20.97
CA LEU A 21 -35.80 28.68 21.10
C LEU A 21 -34.74 28.76 22.20
N GLN A 22 -34.99 28.11 23.33
CA GLN A 22 -34.03 28.01 24.42
C GLN A 22 -32.76 27.23 24.00
N ARG A 23 -32.92 26.08 23.31
CA ARG A 23 -31.78 25.33 22.75
C ARG A 23 -30.99 26.14 21.72
N LYS A 24 -31.64 26.99 20.93
CA LYS A 24 -30.96 27.89 19.98
C LYS A 24 -30.06 28.90 20.70
N LYS A 25 -30.52 29.44 21.84
CA LYS A 25 -29.74 30.34 22.69
C LYS A 25 -28.56 29.61 23.36
N GLU A 26 -28.81 28.42 23.90
CA GLU A 26 -27.79 27.61 24.62
C GLU A 26 -26.74 27.00 23.67
N TYR A 27 -27.11 26.68 22.43
CA TYR A 27 -26.24 26.04 21.43
C TYR A 27 -26.30 26.76 20.08
N PRO A 28 -25.67 27.95 19.93
CA PRO A 28 -25.78 28.76 18.72
C PRO A 28 -25.33 28.03 17.44
N TYR A 29 -24.34 27.14 17.54
CA TYR A 29 -23.84 26.33 16.42
C TYR A 29 -24.87 25.34 15.86
N LEU A 30 -25.96 25.05 16.58
CA LEU A 30 -27.07 24.20 16.11
C LEU A 30 -28.18 24.99 15.41
N SER A 31 -28.05 26.31 15.25
CA SER A 31 -29.12 27.17 14.68
C SER A 31 -29.60 26.68 13.31
N ALA A 32 -28.69 26.27 12.43
CA ALA A 32 -29.02 25.74 11.10
C ALA A 32 -29.90 24.47 11.14
N LEU A 33 -29.83 23.68 12.23
CA LEU A 33 -30.69 22.51 12.43
C LEU A 33 -31.99 22.84 13.16
N ILE A 34 -32.01 23.90 13.97
CA ILE A 34 -33.17 24.31 14.79
C ILE A 34 -34.14 25.17 13.98
N ASP A 35 -33.65 26.07 13.12
CA ASP A 35 -34.47 27.04 12.40
C ASP A 35 -35.52 26.42 11.46
N PRO A 36 -35.23 25.35 10.69
CA PRO A 36 -36.24 24.67 9.89
C PRO A 36 -37.38 24.10 10.74
N TRP A 37 -37.07 23.63 11.96
CA TRP A 37 -38.09 23.14 12.90
C TRP A 37 -38.95 24.26 13.46
N LEU A 38 -38.34 25.39 13.82
CA LEU A 38 -39.07 26.56 14.30
C LEU A 38 -40.05 27.06 13.22
N GLN A 39 -39.60 27.22 11.97
CA GLN A 39 -40.47 27.62 10.86
C GLN A 39 -41.68 26.68 10.69
N LYS A 40 -41.47 25.37 10.80
CA LYS A 40 -42.52 24.35 10.65
C LYS A 40 -43.51 24.30 11.82
N LEU A 41 -43.09 24.70 13.02
CA LEU A 41 -43.85 24.53 14.26
C LEU A 41 -44.50 25.83 14.76
N LEU A 42 -43.94 26.99 14.45
CA LEU A 42 -44.42 28.29 14.95
C LEU A 42 -45.90 28.53 14.65
N SER A 43 -46.32 28.42 13.38
CA SER A 43 -47.73 28.62 12.99
C SER A 43 -48.69 27.64 13.71
N LYS A 44 -48.26 26.39 13.89
CA LYS A 44 -49.05 25.35 14.57
C LYS A 44 -49.12 25.56 16.08
N ALA A 45 -48.08 26.14 16.68
CA ALA A 45 -48.01 26.46 18.09
C ALA A 45 -48.84 27.71 18.43
N THR A 46 -48.87 28.72 17.55
CA THR A 46 -49.71 29.92 17.70
C THR A 46 -51.19 29.55 17.63
N ASN A 47 -51.59 28.72 16.66
CA ASN A 47 -53.01 28.38 16.47
C ASN A 47 -53.53 27.36 17.49
N HIS A 48 -52.68 26.46 17.99
CA HIS A 48 -53.08 25.39 18.93
C HIS A 48 -52.02 25.16 20.03
N PRO A 49 -51.82 26.10 20.96
CA PRO A 49 -50.70 26.10 21.88
C PRO A 49 -50.70 24.93 22.88
N SER A 50 -51.89 24.51 23.34
CA SER A 50 -52.07 23.44 24.33
C SER A 50 -52.10 22.04 23.73
N ALA A 51 -52.18 21.91 22.40
CA ALA A 51 -52.27 20.62 21.72
C ALA A 51 -50.95 19.84 21.85
N ILE A 52 -51.07 18.52 22.06
CA ILE A 52 -49.92 17.62 22.13
C ILE A 52 -49.25 17.52 20.75
N TYR A 53 -47.92 17.59 20.72
CA TYR A 53 -47.16 17.34 19.50
C TYR A 53 -47.10 15.84 19.19
N THR A 54 -47.73 15.45 18.08
CA THR A 54 -47.70 14.10 17.56
C THR A 54 -47.32 14.09 16.08
N MET A 55 -46.58 13.06 15.67
CA MET A 55 -46.40 12.72 14.27
C MET A 55 -47.14 11.41 14.04
N CYS A 56 -48.06 11.42 13.08
CA CYS A 56 -48.91 10.28 12.75
C CYS A 56 -48.78 9.94 11.27
N ARG A 57 -48.99 8.66 10.93
CA ARG A 57 -49.11 8.16 9.56
C ARG A 57 -50.32 7.26 9.46
N THR A 58 -50.97 7.28 8.30
CA THR A 58 -52.11 6.42 7.99
C THR A 58 -51.63 5.15 7.27
N GLY A 59 -52.24 4.03 7.61
CA GLY A 59 -51.99 2.72 7.02
C GLY A 59 -53.26 1.89 7.06
N LYS A 60 -53.36 0.90 6.17
CA LYS A 60 -54.52 -0.02 6.11
C LYS A 60 -54.65 -0.83 7.41
N THR A 61 -53.55 -1.09 8.08
CA THR A 61 -53.47 -1.71 9.42
C THR A 61 -52.60 -0.86 10.35
N ARG A 62 -52.74 -1.08 11.65
CA ARG A 62 -51.91 -0.41 12.68
C ARG A 62 -50.42 -0.69 12.48
N GLU A 63 -50.07 -1.90 12.07
CA GLU A 63 -48.68 -2.31 11.80
C GLU A 63 -48.10 -1.58 10.60
N LEU A 64 -48.84 -1.51 9.48
CA LEU A 64 -48.43 -0.76 8.29
C LEU A 64 -48.34 0.75 8.57
N ALA A 65 -49.23 1.29 9.42
CA ALA A 65 -49.13 2.68 9.86
C ALA A 65 -47.86 2.93 10.70
N LEU A 66 -47.50 1.99 11.57
CA LEU A 66 -46.28 2.04 12.38
C LEU A 66 -45.01 1.90 11.52
N GLU A 67 -44.98 0.98 10.57
CA GLU A 67 -43.87 0.83 9.61
C GLU A 67 -43.68 2.09 8.77
N ARG A 68 -44.76 2.67 8.25
CA ARG A 68 -44.70 3.93 7.50
C ARG A 68 -44.20 5.08 8.36
N LEU A 69 -44.63 5.16 9.61
CA LEU A 69 -44.14 6.14 10.57
C LEU A 69 -42.64 5.97 10.84
N LYS A 70 -42.18 4.73 11.06
CA LYS A 70 -40.74 4.43 11.24
C LYS A 70 -39.94 4.79 10.00
N LYS A 71 -40.43 4.46 8.80
CA LYS A 71 -39.73 4.71 7.54
C LYS A 71 -39.65 6.20 7.17
N GLN A 72 -40.69 6.99 7.46
CA GLN A 72 -40.82 8.35 6.95
C GLN A 72 -40.60 9.46 7.97
N CYS A 73 -40.79 9.19 9.27
CA CYS A 73 -40.77 10.23 10.31
C CYS A 73 -39.71 10.00 11.39
N TRP A 74 -39.06 8.84 11.42
CA TRP A 74 -38.18 8.49 12.53
C TRP A 74 -36.91 9.33 12.55
N SER A 75 -36.30 9.57 11.38
CA SER A 75 -35.13 10.47 11.25
C SER A 75 -35.45 11.88 11.75
N ASP A 76 -36.61 12.40 11.38
CA ASP A 76 -37.10 13.71 11.81
C ASP A 76 -37.33 13.75 13.34
N LEU A 77 -37.96 12.71 13.89
CA LEU A 77 -38.19 12.59 15.34
C LEU A 77 -36.89 12.46 16.13
N GLU A 78 -35.92 11.70 15.61
CA GLU A 78 -34.63 11.49 16.23
C GLU A 78 -33.80 12.79 16.25
N LEU A 79 -33.78 13.52 15.13
CA LEU A 79 -33.11 14.81 15.04
C LEU A 79 -33.75 15.82 16.00
N LEU A 80 -35.08 15.90 16.01
CA LEU A 80 -35.81 16.77 16.94
C LEU A 80 -35.54 16.39 18.40
N ALA A 81 -35.49 15.09 18.73
CA ALA A 81 -35.14 14.61 20.06
C ALA A 81 -33.71 14.98 20.46
N CYS A 82 -32.73 14.87 19.54
CA CYS A 82 -31.34 15.23 19.80
C CYS A 82 -31.16 16.72 20.10
N LEU A 83 -31.93 17.58 19.43
CA LEU A 83 -31.94 19.02 19.71
C LEU A 83 -32.53 19.30 21.10
N LEU A 84 -33.69 18.71 21.42
CA LEU A 84 -34.41 18.97 22.67
C LEU A 84 -33.68 18.41 23.89
N TYR A 85 -33.17 17.19 23.81
CA TYR A 85 -32.57 16.47 24.93
C TYR A 85 -31.07 16.73 25.08
N ARG A 86 -30.52 17.70 24.33
CA ARG A 86 -29.09 18.05 24.35
C ARG A 86 -28.52 18.29 25.76
N PRO A 87 -29.17 19.01 26.69
CA PRO A 87 -28.62 19.19 28.04
C PRO A 87 -28.54 17.88 28.82
N LEU A 88 -29.58 17.05 28.74
CA LEU A 88 -29.59 15.74 29.40
C LEU A 88 -28.51 14.82 28.81
N TYR A 89 -28.31 14.87 27.50
CA TYR A 89 -27.21 14.16 26.84
C TYR A 89 -25.85 14.63 27.36
N GLN A 90 -25.60 15.94 27.45
CA GLN A 90 -24.33 16.47 27.95
C GLN A 90 -24.06 16.07 29.40
N GLN A 91 -25.09 16.13 30.25
CA GLN A 91 -25.01 15.67 31.64
C GLN A 91 -24.68 14.17 31.70
N ASN A 92 -25.38 13.33 30.93
CA ASN A 92 -25.09 11.89 30.91
C ASN A 92 -23.71 11.58 30.29
N LEU A 93 -23.26 12.41 29.35
CA LEU A 93 -21.95 12.28 28.71
C LEU A 93 -20.83 12.52 29.73
N SER A 94 -20.95 13.55 30.60
CA SER A 94 -19.97 13.80 31.66
C SER A 94 -19.88 12.68 32.68
N PHE A 95 -20.95 11.91 32.91
CA PHE A 95 -20.94 10.73 33.78
C PHE A 95 -20.58 9.42 33.04
N GLY A 96 -20.33 9.47 31.73
CA GLY A 96 -20.08 8.30 30.90
C GLY A 96 -21.28 7.34 30.79
N ASP A 97 -22.49 7.80 31.13
CA ASP A 97 -23.73 7.00 31.14
C ASP A 97 -24.41 6.91 29.76
N VAL A 98 -23.85 7.62 28.78
CA VAL A 98 -24.24 7.54 27.36
C VAL A 98 -23.71 6.25 26.74
N THR A 99 -24.53 5.57 25.94
CA THR A 99 -24.06 4.43 25.14
C THR A 99 -23.37 4.89 23.86
N VAL A 100 -22.50 4.06 23.29
CA VAL A 100 -21.77 4.43 22.06
C VAL A 100 -22.72 4.71 20.89
N SER A 101 -23.84 3.99 20.76
CA SER A 101 -24.84 4.31 19.73
C SER A 101 -25.45 5.70 19.93
N VAL A 102 -25.83 6.05 21.17
CA VAL A 102 -26.38 7.38 21.47
C VAL A 102 -25.34 8.47 21.22
N PHE A 103 -24.08 8.23 21.59
CA PHE A 103 -22.99 9.15 21.25
C PHE A 103 -22.88 9.39 19.75
N VAL A 104 -22.88 8.32 18.94
CA VAL A 104 -22.78 8.41 17.47
C VAL A 104 -23.95 9.19 16.89
N VAL A 105 -25.18 9.00 17.38
CA VAL A 105 -26.35 9.76 16.91
C VAL A 105 -26.15 11.27 17.13
N TYR A 106 -25.69 11.68 18.31
CA TYR A 106 -25.49 13.10 18.65
C TYR A 106 -24.29 13.75 17.94
N GLN A 107 -23.34 12.96 17.46
CA GLN A 107 -22.12 13.40 16.77
C GLN A 107 -22.12 13.06 15.28
N ARG A 108 -23.22 12.53 14.73
CA ARG A 108 -23.24 12.00 13.35
C ARG A 108 -22.86 13.03 12.29
N SER A 109 -23.25 14.28 12.50
CA SER A 109 -22.95 15.40 11.59
C SER A 109 -21.48 15.85 11.64
N THR A 110 -20.76 15.58 12.73
CA THR A 110 -19.37 16.02 12.96
C THR A 110 -18.37 14.87 12.89
N LEU A 111 -18.82 13.62 13.05
CA LEU A 111 -18.00 12.42 12.92
C LEU A 111 -17.37 12.35 11.52
N TYR A 112 -16.04 12.23 11.52
CA TYR A 112 -15.20 12.16 10.32
C TYR A 112 -15.36 13.38 9.40
N SER A 113 -15.62 14.57 9.96
CA SER A 113 -15.80 15.81 9.19
C SER A 113 -14.53 16.27 8.46
N ASP A 114 -13.35 15.94 8.98
CA ASP A 114 -12.05 16.22 8.35
C ASP A 114 -11.75 15.30 7.14
N GLU A 115 -12.63 14.35 6.83
CA GLU A 115 -12.45 13.39 5.74
C GLU A 115 -13.20 13.82 4.48
N LEU A 116 -12.67 13.44 3.31
CA LEU A 116 -13.36 13.63 2.03
C LEU A 116 -14.77 12.99 2.04
N PRO A 117 -15.77 13.56 1.35
CA PRO A 117 -17.17 13.09 1.40
C PRO A 117 -17.36 11.59 1.14
N ASP A 118 -16.65 11.04 0.16
CA ASP A 118 -16.71 9.61 -0.17
C ASP A 118 -16.09 8.73 0.91
N VAL A 119 -14.96 9.18 1.47
CA VAL A 119 -14.26 8.50 2.56
C VAL A 119 -15.14 8.51 3.81
N ARG A 120 -15.74 9.66 4.13
CA ARG A 120 -16.69 9.81 5.24
C ARG A 120 -17.88 8.86 5.11
N THR A 121 -18.46 8.76 3.91
CA THR A 121 -19.57 7.82 3.63
C THR A 121 -19.15 6.37 3.88
N ARG A 122 -17.95 5.97 3.43
CA ARG A 122 -17.40 4.63 3.67
C ARG A 122 -17.13 4.36 5.16
N LEU A 123 -16.61 5.35 5.89
CA LEU A 123 -16.33 5.24 7.32
C LEU A 123 -17.61 5.09 8.14
N LEU A 124 -18.63 5.91 7.87
CA LEU A 124 -19.95 5.78 8.48
C LEU A 124 -20.58 4.41 8.15
N GLY A 125 -20.43 3.94 6.91
CA GLY A 125 -20.88 2.60 6.54
C GLY A 125 -20.20 1.47 7.32
N CYS A 126 -18.89 1.58 7.59
CA CYS A 126 -18.15 0.64 8.42
C CYS A 126 -18.56 0.73 9.90
N LEU A 127 -18.80 1.95 10.39
CA LEU A 127 -19.28 2.21 11.74
C LEU A 127 -20.62 1.52 11.97
N ASP A 128 -21.60 1.76 11.09
CA ASP A 128 -22.96 1.26 11.23
C ASP A 128 -23.06 -0.27 11.07
N LYS A 129 -22.38 -0.84 10.07
CA LYS A 129 -22.54 -2.26 9.71
C LYS A 129 -21.61 -3.21 10.46
N THR A 130 -20.49 -2.72 10.98
CA THR A 130 -19.42 -3.59 11.50
C THR A 130 -19.00 -3.24 12.92
N ILE A 131 -19.04 -1.97 13.34
CA ILE A 131 -18.56 -1.57 14.67
C ILE A 131 -19.71 -1.50 15.67
N LEU A 132 -20.73 -0.69 15.39
CA LEU A 132 -21.87 -0.47 16.28
C LEU A 132 -22.59 -1.75 16.73
N PRO A 133 -22.73 -2.81 15.91
CA PRO A 133 -23.33 -4.07 16.37
C PRO A 133 -22.63 -4.71 17.59
N HIS A 134 -21.35 -4.41 17.83
CA HIS A 134 -20.58 -5.01 18.92
C HIS A 134 -20.34 -4.09 20.12
N ILE A 135 -20.40 -2.77 19.93
CA ILE A 135 -20.07 -1.78 20.97
C ILE A 135 -21.23 -0.83 21.30
N GLY A 136 -22.24 -0.74 20.42
CA GLY A 136 -23.25 0.31 20.45
C GLY A 136 -24.12 0.35 21.71
N ASP A 137 -24.35 -0.80 22.34
CA ASP A 137 -25.13 -0.96 23.57
C ASP A 137 -24.32 -0.67 24.85
N LYS A 138 -22.99 -0.54 24.74
CA LYS A 138 -22.12 -0.31 25.90
C LYS A 138 -22.08 1.16 26.26
N LYS A 139 -22.15 1.44 27.57
CA LYS A 139 -21.94 2.79 28.10
C LYS A 139 -20.46 3.15 28.04
N LEU A 140 -20.17 4.43 27.88
CA LEU A 140 -18.79 4.93 27.80
C LEU A 140 -17.97 4.59 29.05
N LYS A 141 -18.61 4.62 30.23
CA LYS A 141 -17.97 4.27 31.51
C LYS A 141 -17.58 2.80 31.66
N ASP A 142 -18.24 1.92 30.92
CA ASP A 142 -18.00 0.47 30.98
C ASP A 142 -16.94 0.02 29.96
N LEU A 143 -16.43 0.93 29.11
CA LEU A 143 -15.43 0.64 28.09
C LEU A 143 -14.03 0.54 28.71
N ASP A 144 -13.77 -0.48 29.51
CA ASP A 144 -12.40 -0.79 29.95
C ASP A 144 -11.56 -1.46 28.85
N SER A 145 -10.26 -1.61 29.10
CA SER A 145 -9.33 -2.22 28.14
C SER A 145 -9.66 -3.69 27.81
N ALA A 146 -10.23 -4.45 28.75
CA ALA A 146 -10.53 -5.86 28.59
C ALA A 146 -11.77 -6.06 27.70
N LEU A 147 -12.81 -5.27 27.93
CA LEU A 147 -14.02 -5.24 27.13
C LEU A 147 -13.72 -4.75 25.71
N GLN A 148 -12.98 -3.64 25.57
CA GLN A 148 -12.58 -3.13 24.25
C GLN A 148 -11.78 -4.20 23.46
N LYS A 149 -10.88 -4.93 24.12
CA LYS A 149 -10.15 -6.06 23.50
C LYS A 149 -11.10 -7.20 23.08
N LYS A 150 -12.09 -7.54 23.89
CA LYS A 150 -13.11 -8.56 23.56
C LYS A 150 -13.95 -8.14 22.34
N ILE A 151 -14.37 -6.88 22.29
CA ILE A 151 -15.11 -6.28 21.16
C ILE A 151 -14.28 -6.32 19.88
N LEU A 152 -13.02 -5.88 19.94
CA LEU A 152 -12.13 -5.89 18.77
C LEU A 152 -11.90 -7.30 18.22
N ARG A 153 -11.83 -8.32 19.09
CA ARG A 153 -11.76 -9.73 18.67
C ARG A 153 -13.05 -10.20 17.99
N ALA A 154 -14.21 -9.77 18.48
CA ALA A 154 -15.50 -10.11 17.86
C ALA A 154 -15.64 -9.46 16.47
N ILE A 155 -15.23 -8.20 16.34
CA ILE A 155 -15.17 -7.48 15.05
C ILE A 155 -14.21 -8.18 14.07
N ASP A 156 -13.00 -8.53 14.52
CA ASP A 156 -12.03 -9.24 13.67
C ASP A 156 -12.57 -10.62 13.25
N LEU A 157 -13.26 -11.34 14.14
CA LEU A 157 -13.90 -12.61 13.81
C LEU A 157 -15.00 -12.44 12.76
N GLN A 158 -15.86 -11.42 12.87
CA GLN A 158 -16.86 -11.11 11.84
C GLN A 158 -16.19 -10.82 10.49
N LEU A 159 -15.16 -9.97 10.47
CA LEU A 159 -14.44 -9.62 9.24
C LEU A 159 -13.75 -10.82 8.60
N ARG A 160 -13.29 -11.79 9.39
CA ARG A 160 -12.76 -13.06 8.88
C ARG A 160 -13.86 -13.94 8.28
N LYS A 161 -15.02 -14.06 8.94
CA LYS A 161 -16.17 -14.82 8.42
C LYS A 161 -16.68 -14.25 7.09
N GLU A 162 -16.64 -12.94 6.94
CA GLU A 162 -17.03 -12.25 5.69
C GLU A 162 -15.94 -12.26 4.61
N SER A 163 -14.78 -12.91 4.84
CA SER A 163 -13.62 -12.87 3.93
C SER A 163 -13.23 -11.44 3.52
N ALA A 164 -13.33 -10.48 4.44
CA ALA A 164 -13.14 -9.07 4.16
C ALA A 164 -11.71 -8.77 3.67
N LYS A 165 -11.59 -8.08 2.54
CA LYS A 165 -10.32 -7.59 1.97
C LYS A 165 -9.58 -6.65 2.94
N ASN A 166 -8.26 -6.55 2.77
CA ASN A 166 -7.41 -5.67 3.57
C ASN A 166 -7.84 -4.20 3.54
N SER A 167 -8.38 -3.72 2.42
CA SER A 167 -8.96 -2.38 2.29
C SER A 167 -10.14 -2.16 3.25
N LYS A 168 -11.13 -3.07 3.27
CA LYS A 168 -12.26 -3.02 4.22
C LYS A 168 -11.77 -3.07 5.67
N ARG A 169 -10.80 -3.94 5.99
CA ARG A 169 -10.19 -3.99 7.33
C ARG A 169 -9.49 -2.67 7.71
N GLY A 170 -8.83 -2.02 6.75
CA GLY A 170 -8.23 -0.70 6.91
C GLY A 170 -9.28 0.37 7.23
N TYR A 171 -10.38 0.42 6.48
CA TYR A 171 -11.49 1.34 6.75
C TYR A 171 -12.16 1.08 8.11
N VAL A 172 -12.34 -0.17 8.52
CA VAL A 172 -12.89 -0.49 9.85
C VAL A 172 -11.93 -0.04 10.96
N ARG A 173 -10.61 -0.25 10.82
CA ARG A 173 -9.62 0.29 11.77
C ARG A 173 -9.68 1.82 11.86
N ARG A 174 -9.75 2.50 10.71
CA ARG A 174 -9.83 3.97 10.65
C ARG A 174 -11.14 4.48 11.27
N ALA A 175 -12.27 3.85 10.97
CA ALA A 175 -13.57 4.20 11.54
C ALA A 175 -13.58 4.01 13.06
N TYR A 176 -13.05 2.89 13.56
CA TYR A 176 -12.96 2.62 15.00
C TYR A 176 -12.07 3.63 15.71
N ARG A 177 -10.88 3.95 15.16
CA ARG A 177 -10.01 5.01 15.72
C ARG A 177 -10.69 6.36 15.75
N GLY A 178 -11.33 6.77 14.66
CA GLY A 178 -11.98 8.08 14.60
C GLY A 178 -13.19 8.17 15.55
N LEU A 179 -13.90 7.07 15.79
CA LEU A 179 -14.93 6.99 16.82
C LEU A 179 -14.35 7.24 18.22
N LEU A 180 -13.27 6.53 18.59
CA LEU A 180 -12.65 6.68 19.91
C LEU A 180 -12.06 8.08 20.09
N LYS A 181 -11.41 8.64 19.06
CA LYS A 181 -10.92 10.02 19.07
C LYS A 181 -12.05 11.04 19.28
N ALA A 182 -13.21 10.84 18.65
CA ALA A 182 -14.35 11.71 18.85
C ALA A 182 -14.90 11.61 20.29
N ILE A 183 -14.92 10.41 20.87
CA ILE A 183 -15.29 10.20 22.28
C ILE A 183 -14.31 10.90 23.21
N GLU A 184 -13.00 10.74 22.98
CA GLU A 184 -11.95 11.41 23.77
C GLU A 184 -12.03 12.93 23.64
N GLY A 185 -12.23 13.44 22.42
CA GLY A 185 -12.43 14.88 22.16
C GLY A 185 -13.69 15.46 22.81
N SER A 186 -14.63 14.62 23.25
CA SER A 186 -15.79 15.04 24.03
C SER A 186 -15.54 15.10 25.55
N GLY A 187 -14.33 14.79 26.00
CA GLY A 187 -13.91 14.83 27.41
C GLY A 187 -13.83 13.47 28.10
N TRP A 188 -14.13 12.36 27.41
CA TRP A 188 -14.12 11.02 28.01
C TRP A 188 -12.83 10.24 27.69
N LEU A 189 -11.92 10.13 28.66
CA LEU A 189 -10.55 9.61 28.47
C LEU A 189 -10.40 8.07 28.57
N GLY A 190 -11.47 7.32 28.85
CA GLY A 190 -11.44 5.86 29.05
C GLY A 190 -11.17 5.02 27.78
N CYS A 191 -11.11 5.65 26.61
CA CYS A 191 -11.06 4.98 25.30
C CYS A 191 -9.64 4.76 24.74
N SER A 192 -8.61 5.28 25.40
CA SER A 192 -7.22 5.33 24.88
C SER A 192 -6.61 3.95 24.61
N SER A 193 -6.98 2.96 25.40
CA SER A 193 -6.58 1.56 25.21
C SER A 193 -7.05 1.02 23.85
N GLY A 194 -8.25 1.36 23.42
CA GLY A 194 -8.88 0.88 22.19
C GLY A 194 -8.18 1.40 20.94
N THR A 195 -7.68 2.64 20.99
CA THR A 195 -6.88 3.23 19.92
C THR A 195 -5.59 2.45 19.69
N ARG A 196 -4.95 1.98 20.76
CA ARG A 196 -3.75 1.12 20.72
C ARG A 196 -4.08 -0.31 20.30
N LEU A 197 -5.22 -0.83 20.75
CA LEU A 197 -5.66 -2.20 20.49
C LEU A 197 -6.26 -2.42 19.10
N VAL A 198 -6.67 -1.36 18.39
CA VAL A 198 -7.35 -1.50 17.08
C VAL A 198 -6.54 -2.27 16.04
N ASN A 199 -5.21 -2.31 16.20
CA ASN A 199 -4.32 -3.11 15.36
C ASN A 199 -4.62 -4.62 15.45
N LEU A 200 -5.32 -5.08 16.49
CA LEU A 200 -5.83 -6.45 16.57
C LEU A 200 -6.76 -6.82 15.40
N ILE A 201 -7.47 -5.84 14.81
CA ILE A 201 -8.26 -6.05 13.59
C ILE A 201 -7.31 -6.20 12.41
N GLY A 202 -7.30 -7.38 11.80
CA GLY A 202 -6.42 -7.67 10.68
C GLY A 202 -4.96 -7.89 11.07
N MET A 203 -4.63 -8.05 12.35
CA MET A 203 -3.40 -8.73 12.76
C MET A 203 -3.48 -10.19 12.29
N THR A 204 -3.18 -10.41 11.02
CA THR A 204 -2.31 -11.52 10.65
C THR A 204 -1.10 -11.44 11.57
N ARG A 205 -0.59 -12.58 12.04
CA ARG A 205 0.60 -12.67 12.88
C ARG A 205 1.81 -11.97 12.20
N GLU A 206 1.91 -10.65 12.25
CA GLU A 206 3.03 -9.86 11.73
C GLU A 206 4.31 -10.15 12.53
N ARG A 207 4.19 -10.74 13.73
CA ARG A 207 5.33 -11.29 14.48
C ARG A 207 6.07 -12.42 13.75
N ASN A 208 5.46 -13.06 12.74
CA ASN A 208 6.15 -14.11 11.98
C ASN A 208 6.77 -13.63 10.67
N THR A 209 6.40 -12.48 10.10
CA THR A 209 7.06 -11.99 8.88
C THR A 209 8.47 -11.48 9.19
N GLN A 210 8.70 -10.80 10.30
CA GLN A 210 10.05 -10.37 10.69
C GLN A 210 10.98 -11.56 10.96
N ILE A 211 10.52 -12.59 11.71
CA ILE A 211 11.29 -13.83 11.94
C ILE A 211 11.44 -14.65 10.64
N ARG A 212 10.44 -14.67 9.76
CA ARG A 212 10.58 -15.29 8.43
C ARG A 212 11.63 -14.56 7.60
N ASN A 213 11.62 -13.23 7.61
CA ASN A 213 12.55 -12.41 6.85
C ASN A 213 13.96 -12.51 7.41
N SER A 214 14.16 -12.62 8.73
CA SER A 214 15.48 -12.77 9.34
C SER A 214 16.17 -14.11 9.05
N VAL A 215 15.42 -15.10 8.57
CA VAL A 215 15.93 -16.44 8.24
C VAL A 215 15.90 -16.69 6.73
N ARG A 216 15.30 -15.79 5.94
CA ARG A 216 15.35 -15.87 4.48
C ARG A 216 16.70 -15.39 3.99
N THR A 217 17.25 -16.08 3.00
CA THR A 217 18.45 -15.61 2.30
C THR A 217 18.12 -14.28 1.62
N ASP A 218 18.89 -13.23 1.91
CA ASP A 218 18.65 -11.90 1.37
C ASP A 218 19.08 -11.75 -0.10
N HIS A 219 20.01 -12.57 -0.57
CA HIS A 219 20.57 -12.58 -1.94
C HIS A 219 21.38 -13.88 -2.15
N LEU A 220 21.84 -14.16 -3.37
CA LEU A 220 22.67 -15.33 -3.64
C LEU A 220 24.08 -15.10 -3.08
N ASP A 221 24.69 -16.13 -2.49
CA ASP A 221 26.12 -16.08 -2.23
C ASP A 221 26.94 -16.24 -3.53
N ASN A 222 28.26 -16.07 -3.45
CA ASN A 222 29.13 -16.14 -4.62
C ASN A 222 29.16 -17.52 -5.27
N GLU A 223 29.12 -18.60 -4.49
CA GLU A 223 29.17 -19.97 -5.01
C GLU A 223 27.87 -20.31 -5.75
N GLN A 224 26.73 -19.99 -5.13
CA GLN A 224 25.40 -20.14 -5.72
C GLN A 224 25.25 -19.33 -7.00
N ARG A 225 25.72 -18.07 -7.00
CA ARG A 225 25.68 -17.20 -8.18
C ARG A 225 26.52 -17.78 -9.32
N CYS A 226 27.77 -18.16 -9.05
CA CYS A 226 28.64 -18.77 -10.04
C CYS A 226 28.07 -20.09 -10.57
N ALA A 227 27.53 -20.95 -9.70
CA ALA A 227 26.91 -22.20 -10.10
C ALA A 227 25.68 -21.96 -11.00
N LEU A 228 24.83 -20.99 -10.65
CA LEU A 228 23.65 -20.63 -11.44
C LEU A 228 24.03 -20.16 -12.84
N PHE A 229 24.95 -19.20 -12.96
CA PHE A 229 25.35 -18.67 -14.26
C PHE A 229 26.11 -19.71 -15.10
N LYS A 230 26.89 -20.60 -14.47
CA LYS A 230 27.53 -21.73 -15.16
C LYS A 230 26.51 -22.72 -15.73
N LEU A 231 25.40 -22.97 -15.03
CA LEU A 231 24.30 -23.77 -15.58
C LEU A 231 23.64 -23.06 -16.76
N LEU A 232 23.40 -21.75 -16.63
CA LEU A 232 22.75 -20.94 -17.67
C LEU A 232 23.64 -20.67 -18.90
N GLU A 233 24.94 -20.97 -18.84
CA GLU A 233 25.85 -20.90 -20.00
C GLU A 233 25.56 -22.00 -21.04
N ASP A 234 24.91 -23.10 -20.65
CA ASP A 234 24.48 -24.13 -21.58
C ASP A 234 23.54 -23.53 -22.64
N PRO A 235 23.82 -23.71 -23.95
CA PRO A 235 22.96 -23.19 -25.02
C PRO A 235 21.50 -23.63 -24.94
N SER A 236 21.22 -24.80 -24.35
CA SER A 236 19.86 -25.30 -24.12
C SER A 236 19.06 -24.48 -23.11
N HIS A 237 19.73 -23.64 -22.32
CA HIS A 237 19.15 -22.76 -21.31
C HIS A 237 19.12 -21.28 -21.73
N LEU A 238 19.27 -20.98 -23.02
CA LEU A 238 19.30 -19.58 -23.51
C LEU A 238 18.01 -18.81 -23.16
N TYR A 239 16.85 -19.46 -23.21
CA TYR A 239 15.59 -18.82 -22.82
C TYR A 239 15.55 -18.51 -21.32
N GLU A 240 15.94 -19.45 -20.47
CA GLU A 240 16.01 -19.24 -19.02
C GLU A 240 17.03 -18.15 -18.68
N LEU A 241 18.17 -18.13 -19.37
CA LEU A 241 19.18 -17.07 -19.25
C LEU A 241 18.60 -15.70 -19.64
N PHE A 242 17.81 -15.64 -20.72
CA PHE A 242 17.09 -14.43 -21.13
C PHE A 242 16.14 -13.95 -20.03
N ILE A 243 15.29 -14.82 -19.47
CA ILE A 243 14.39 -14.45 -18.38
C ILE A 243 15.17 -14.00 -17.13
N VAL A 244 16.24 -14.70 -16.76
CA VAL A 244 17.11 -14.31 -15.63
C VAL A 244 17.75 -12.94 -15.89
N SER A 245 18.16 -12.64 -17.12
CA SER A 245 18.72 -11.33 -17.50
C SER A 245 17.73 -10.18 -17.30
N LEU A 246 16.43 -10.42 -17.53
CA LEU A 246 15.35 -9.46 -17.28
C LEU A 246 15.15 -9.22 -15.77
N TYR A 247 15.20 -10.27 -14.95
CA TYR A 247 15.20 -10.13 -13.49
C TYR A 247 16.37 -9.27 -12.99
N TYR A 248 17.57 -9.53 -13.52
CA TYR A 248 18.78 -8.79 -13.16
C TYR A 248 18.77 -7.34 -13.64
N SER A 249 17.95 -7.03 -14.65
CA SER A 249 17.72 -5.67 -15.13
C SER A 249 16.61 -4.94 -14.36
N GLY A 250 15.89 -5.64 -13.49
CA GLY A 250 14.94 -5.07 -12.54
C GLY A 250 13.47 -5.35 -12.83
N LEU A 251 13.16 -6.22 -13.80
CA LEU A 251 11.79 -6.65 -14.06
C LEU A 251 11.34 -7.74 -13.09
N ASP A 252 10.05 -7.75 -12.76
CA ASP A 252 9.41 -8.88 -12.08
C ASP A 252 8.60 -9.76 -13.04
N ALA A 253 8.27 -10.98 -12.59
CA ALA A 253 7.60 -11.99 -13.43
C ALA A 253 6.31 -11.48 -14.09
N ALA A 254 5.57 -10.61 -13.38
CA ALA A 254 4.32 -10.06 -13.87
C ALA A 254 4.54 -9.01 -14.97
N GLU A 255 5.67 -8.31 -14.92
CA GLU A 255 6.09 -7.35 -15.95
C GLU A 255 6.63 -8.12 -17.18
N ILE A 256 7.51 -9.09 -16.97
CA ILE A 256 8.05 -9.96 -18.05
C ILE A 256 6.90 -10.63 -18.81
N ALA A 257 5.89 -11.13 -18.11
CA ALA A 257 4.74 -11.78 -18.74
C ALA A 257 3.80 -10.80 -19.46
N ALA A 258 3.90 -9.49 -19.23
CA ALA A 258 3.00 -8.50 -19.84
C ALA A 258 3.61 -7.81 -21.06
N LEU A 259 4.89 -7.46 -20.94
CA LEU A 259 5.63 -6.70 -21.93
C LEU A 259 5.97 -7.54 -23.15
N ARG A 260 6.22 -6.87 -24.26
CA ARG A 260 6.52 -7.44 -25.57
C ARG A 260 7.90 -7.04 -26.05
N PHE A 261 8.40 -7.73 -27.07
CA PHE A 261 9.67 -7.35 -27.69
C PHE A 261 9.60 -5.98 -28.37
N ASP A 262 8.43 -5.58 -28.87
CA ASP A 262 8.22 -4.23 -29.44
C ASP A 262 8.32 -3.10 -28.41
N ASP A 263 8.24 -3.42 -27.11
CA ASP A 263 8.41 -2.42 -26.04
C ASP A 263 9.89 -2.04 -25.82
N PHE A 264 10.84 -2.72 -26.47
CA PHE A 264 12.25 -2.38 -26.38
C PHE A 264 12.60 -1.16 -27.25
N GLU A 265 13.27 -0.20 -26.61
CA GLU A 265 13.87 0.96 -27.24
C GLU A 265 15.40 0.89 -27.14
N VAL A 266 16.08 1.34 -28.19
CA VAL A 266 17.55 1.45 -28.20
C VAL A 266 17.95 2.90 -28.03
N LEU A 267 18.68 3.20 -26.96
CA LEU A 267 19.32 4.50 -26.76
C LEU A 267 20.76 4.43 -27.26
N THR A 268 21.06 5.22 -28.29
CA THR A 268 22.43 5.34 -28.83
C THR A 268 23.15 6.53 -28.21
N PHE A 269 24.41 6.33 -27.81
CA PHE A 269 25.31 7.38 -27.35
C PHE A 269 26.71 7.17 -27.95
N ARG A 270 27.59 8.16 -27.83
CA ARG A 270 28.88 8.20 -28.55
C ARG A 270 29.73 6.93 -28.40
N THR A 271 29.62 6.24 -27.27
CA THR A 271 30.46 5.08 -26.92
C THR A 271 29.72 3.74 -26.96
N GLY A 272 28.46 3.70 -27.40
CA GLY A 272 27.68 2.46 -27.50
C GLY A 272 26.18 2.69 -27.53
N CYS A 273 25.43 1.64 -27.20
CA CYS A 273 23.99 1.71 -27.02
C CYS A 273 23.56 0.98 -25.76
N CYS A 274 22.35 1.28 -25.29
CA CYS A 274 21.69 0.47 -24.27
C CYS A 274 20.24 0.20 -24.65
N TYR A 275 19.75 -0.97 -24.25
CA TYR A 275 18.36 -1.36 -24.41
C TYR A 275 17.57 -0.91 -23.19
N THR A 276 16.43 -0.29 -23.43
CA THR A 276 15.50 0.15 -22.40
C THR A 276 14.10 -0.27 -22.76
N LEU A 277 13.20 -0.30 -21.78
CA LEU A 277 11.77 -0.45 -22.04
C LEU A 277 10.96 0.31 -21.00
N LEU A 278 9.74 0.69 -21.36
CA LEU A 278 8.81 1.33 -20.43
C LEU A 278 7.87 0.30 -19.83
N VAL A 279 7.93 0.12 -18.51
CA VAL A 279 6.97 -0.72 -17.78
C VAL A 279 5.64 0.02 -17.68
N SER A 280 4.76 -0.22 -18.64
CA SER A 280 3.41 0.35 -18.68
C SER A 280 2.31 -0.70 -18.44
N GLN A 281 2.68 -1.99 -18.39
CA GLN A 281 1.74 -3.10 -18.28
C GLN A 281 2.25 -4.18 -17.33
N ARG A 282 1.33 -4.86 -16.66
CA ARG A 282 1.62 -5.98 -15.75
C ARG A 282 0.51 -7.03 -15.81
N ILE A 283 0.88 -8.30 -15.68
CA ILE A 283 -0.08 -9.38 -15.55
C ILE A 283 -0.51 -9.55 -14.10
N ARG A 284 -1.81 -9.69 -13.90
CA ARG A 284 -2.38 -10.18 -12.64
C ARG A 284 -3.15 -11.46 -12.91
N LYS A 285 -3.10 -12.38 -11.94
CA LYS A 285 -3.93 -13.58 -11.94
C LYS A 285 -5.30 -13.26 -11.36
N LEU A 286 -6.36 -13.39 -12.16
CA LEU A 286 -7.75 -13.35 -11.72
C LEU A 286 -8.30 -14.78 -11.73
N HIS A 287 -8.36 -15.39 -10.56
CA HIS A 287 -8.80 -16.78 -10.40
C HIS A 287 -7.92 -17.75 -11.23
N GLN A 288 -8.47 -18.33 -12.29
CA GLN A 288 -7.77 -19.27 -13.19
C GLN A 288 -7.21 -18.61 -14.45
N ARG A 289 -7.42 -17.31 -14.69
CA ARG A 289 -6.97 -16.61 -15.90
C ARG A 289 -6.01 -15.48 -15.59
N TYR A 290 -5.06 -15.25 -16.50
CA TYR A 290 -4.23 -14.06 -16.48
C TYR A 290 -4.95 -12.91 -17.19
N SER A 291 -4.77 -11.70 -16.66
CA SER A 291 -5.27 -10.45 -17.24
C SER A 291 -4.21 -9.38 -17.14
N THR A 292 -4.16 -8.48 -18.11
CA THR A 292 -3.23 -7.35 -18.12
C THR A 292 -3.84 -6.15 -17.41
N VAL A 293 -3.04 -5.45 -16.61
CA VAL A 293 -3.33 -4.13 -16.04
C VAL A 293 -2.34 -3.14 -16.63
N SER A 294 -2.82 -2.06 -17.21
CA SER A 294 -2.02 -1.01 -17.82
C SER A 294 -1.93 0.23 -16.92
N ALA A 295 -0.92 1.08 -17.14
CA ALA A 295 -0.67 2.31 -16.39
C ALA A 295 -1.82 3.33 -16.45
N ILE A 296 -2.69 3.25 -17.47
CA ILE A 296 -3.92 4.05 -17.58
C ILE A 296 -5.03 3.60 -16.62
N ASN A 297 -4.84 2.48 -15.91
CA ASN A 297 -5.80 1.96 -14.94
C ASN A 297 -5.45 2.46 -13.53
N GLU A 298 -6.41 2.99 -12.78
CA GLU A 298 -6.23 3.44 -11.38
C GLU A 298 -5.70 2.36 -10.43
N GLN A 299 -5.83 1.08 -10.79
CA GLN A 299 -5.32 -0.05 -10.02
C GLN A 299 -3.85 -0.37 -10.32
N PHE A 300 -3.25 0.28 -11.31
CA PHE A 300 -1.84 0.11 -11.62
C PHE A 300 -1.00 0.80 -10.52
N PRO A 301 -0.06 0.07 -9.90
CA PRO A 301 0.84 0.67 -8.92
C PRO A 301 1.76 1.70 -9.60
N ILE A 302 1.61 2.98 -9.28
CA ILE A 302 2.35 4.08 -9.92
C ILE A 302 3.86 3.90 -9.79
N GLU A 303 4.34 3.34 -8.68
CA GLU A 303 5.75 3.06 -8.45
C GLU A 303 6.35 2.04 -9.44
N LYS A 304 5.50 1.31 -10.16
CA LYS A 304 5.93 0.34 -11.17
C LYS A 304 6.01 0.95 -12.56
N PHE A 305 5.42 2.13 -12.77
CA PHE A 305 5.52 2.88 -14.02
C PHE A 305 6.92 3.48 -14.11
N ARG A 306 7.80 2.81 -14.84
CA ARG A 306 9.22 3.17 -14.87
C ARG A 306 9.88 2.70 -16.16
N ARG A 307 10.95 3.38 -16.54
CA ARG A 307 11.84 2.91 -17.58
C ARG A 307 12.85 1.94 -16.99
N VAL A 308 12.87 0.71 -17.47
CA VAL A 308 13.88 -0.29 -17.15
C VAL A 308 15.04 -0.16 -18.14
N VAL A 309 16.26 -0.36 -17.65
CA VAL A 309 17.48 -0.34 -18.46
C VAL A 309 18.13 -1.70 -18.33
N LEU A 310 18.37 -2.37 -19.45
CA LEU A 310 19.06 -3.65 -19.44
C LEU A 310 20.53 -3.45 -19.03
N ALA A 311 21.02 -4.32 -18.16
CA ALA A 311 22.47 -4.42 -17.93
C ALA A 311 23.17 -4.79 -19.25
N PRO A 312 24.44 -4.39 -19.49
CA PRO A 312 25.08 -4.65 -20.78
C PRO A 312 25.09 -6.12 -21.20
N TRP A 313 25.43 -7.02 -20.27
CA TRP A 313 25.41 -8.46 -20.51
C TRP A 313 23.98 -8.98 -20.79
N ALA A 314 22.95 -8.36 -20.19
CA ALA A 314 21.56 -8.70 -20.47
C ALA A 314 21.13 -8.24 -21.87
N GLY A 315 21.68 -7.12 -22.36
CA GLY A 315 21.52 -6.67 -23.74
C GLY A 315 22.13 -7.66 -24.74
N GLU A 316 23.31 -8.20 -24.45
CA GLU A 316 23.93 -9.27 -25.26
C GLU A 316 23.08 -10.54 -25.29
N VAL A 317 22.51 -10.93 -24.15
CA VAL A 317 21.59 -12.09 -24.06
C VAL A 317 20.31 -11.84 -24.85
N LEU A 318 19.73 -10.63 -24.80
CA LEU A 318 18.57 -10.25 -25.62
C LEU A 318 18.86 -10.45 -27.11
N VAL A 319 20.00 -9.96 -27.61
CA VAL A 319 20.38 -10.10 -29.02
C VAL A 319 20.51 -11.58 -29.39
N ARG A 320 21.20 -12.39 -28.57
CA ARG A 320 21.33 -13.84 -28.77
C ARG A 320 19.97 -14.54 -28.82
N TRP A 321 19.04 -14.15 -27.95
CA TRP A 321 17.70 -14.73 -27.94
C TRP A 321 16.88 -14.34 -29.17
N LEU A 322 16.96 -13.08 -29.61
CA LEU A 322 16.33 -12.63 -30.85
C LEU A 322 16.86 -13.40 -32.07
N ASP A 323 18.18 -13.62 -32.14
CA ASP A 323 18.78 -14.42 -33.21
C ASP A 323 18.33 -15.89 -33.15
N GLN A 324 18.17 -16.45 -31.94
CA GLN A 324 17.58 -17.79 -31.79
C GLN A 324 16.13 -17.85 -32.29
N LEU A 325 15.30 -16.85 -31.99
CA LEU A 325 13.93 -16.79 -32.50
C LEU A 325 13.88 -16.71 -34.03
N ARG A 326 14.78 -15.92 -34.64
CA ARG A 326 14.91 -15.85 -36.11
C ARG A 326 15.36 -17.16 -36.72
N THR A 327 16.30 -17.87 -36.11
CA THR A 327 16.74 -19.20 -36.60
C THR A 327 15.65 -20.26 -36.47
N LEU A 328 14.71 -20.10 -35.53
CA LEU A 328 13.49 -20.93 -35.43
C LEU A 328 12.45 -20.59 -36.51
N GLY A 329 12.69 -19.58 -37.35
CA GLY A 329 11.85 -19.22 -38.49
C GLY A 329 10.81 -18.14 -38.21
N PHE A 330 10.85 -17.49 -37.04
CA PHE A 330 9.93 -16.40 -36.74
C PHE A 330 10.35 -15.10 -37.45
N SER A 331 9.38 -14.41 -38.03
CA SER A 331 9.58 -13.08 -38.62
C SER A 331 9.74 -12.01 -37.55
N ASP A 332 10.41 -10.90 -37.87
CA ASP A 332 10.57 -9.78 -36.92
C ASP A 332 9.21 -9.21 -36.47
N ASP A 333 8.18 -9.23 -37.32
CA ASP A 333 6.84 -8.78 -36.95
C ASP A 333 6.15 -9.74 -35.98
N GLU A 334 6.33 -11.05 -36.12
CA GLU A 334 5.87 -12.02 -35.13
C GLU A 334 6.60 -11.83 -33.80
N ILE A 335 7.93 -11.69 -33.83
CA ILE A 335 8.76 -11.49 -32.65
C ILE A 335 8.32 -10.21 -31.91
N ARG A 336 8.10 -9.09 -32.60
CA ARG A 336 7.60 -7.84 -32.00
C ARG A 336 6.31 -8.05 -31.20
N GLN A 337 5.39 -8.87 -31.71
CA GLN A 337 4.11 -9.13 -31.05
C GLN A 337 4.19 -10.13 -29.88
N MET A 338 5.26 -10.93 -29.80
CA MET A 338 5.48 -11.88 -28.71
C MET A 338 5.69 -11.14 -27.38
N ARG A 339 5.18 -11.72 -26.29
CA ARG A 339 5.56 -11.29 -24.95
C ARG A 339 6.99 -11.73 -24.66
N LEU A 340 7.65 -11.05 -23.72
CA LEU A 340 8.99 -11.45 -23.28
C LEU A 340 9.01 -12.85 -22.64
N SER A 341 7.87 -13.34 -22.15
CA SER A 341 7.70 -14.68 -21.59
C SER A 341 7.30 -15.76 -22.60
N ASP A 342 7.12 -15.40 -23.87
CA ASP A 342 6.63 -16.33 -24.89
C ASP A 342 7.83 -16.93 -25.65
N GLU A 343 7.83 -18.25 -25.82
CA GLU A 343 8.81 -18.95 -26.69
C GLU A 343 8.33 -19.07 -28.13
N THR A 344 7.02 -18.95 -28.34
CA THR A 344 6.37 -19.05 -29.64
C THR A 344 5.28 -17.99 -29.76
N PRO A 345 5.00 -17.49 -30.98
CA PRO A 345 3.93 -16.54 -31.21
C PRO A 345 2.56 -17.17 -30.94
N ASN A 346 1.60 -16.34 -30.51
CA ASN A 346 0.20 -16.71 -30.28
C ASN A 346 -0.04 -17.83 -29.23
N GLY A 347 0.95 -18.12 -28.38
CA GLY A 347 0.81 -19.05 -27.27
C GLY A 347 -0.14 -18.57 -26.16
N ALA A 348 -0.51 -19.50 -25.28
CA ALA A 348 -1.14 -19.14 -24.01
C ALA A 348 -0.18 -18.30 -23.18
N ILE A 349 -0.71 -17.35 -22.40
CA ILE A 349 0.11 -16.47 -21.57
C ILE A 349 0.94 -17.29 -20.57
N THR A 350 2.26 -17.24 -20.73
CA THR A 350 3.22 -17.75 -19.74
C THR A 350 3.33 -16.77 -18.58
N GLY A 351 2.53 -16.99 -17.54
CA GLY A 351 2.45 -16.08 -16.40
C GLY A 351 3.55 -16.29 -15.35
N PRO A 352 3.46 -15.52 -14.24
CA PRO A 352 4.42 -15.60 -13.14
C PRO A 352 4.65 -17.00 -12.55
N ALA A 353 3.60 -17.83 -12.49
CA ALA A 353 3.70 -19.17 -11.91
C ALA A 353 4.46 -20.13 -12.83
N GLU A 354 4.24 -20.01 -14.13
CA GLU A 354 4.88 -20.79 -15.18
C GLU A 354 6.37 -20.43 -15.29
N ILE A 355 6.69 -19.12 -15.26
CA ILE A 355 8.08 -18.62 -15.17
C ILE A 355 8.77 -19.19 -13.92
N ALA A 356 8.10 -19.13 -12.76
CA ALA A 356 8.65 -19.64 -11.51
C ALA A 356 8.92 -21.15 -11.57
N ALA A 357 7.95 -21.93 -12.07
CA ALA A 357 8.08 -23.38 -12.20
C ALA A 357 9.25 -23.78 -13.10
N ARG A 358 9.55 -22.97 -14.12
CA ARG A 358 10.65 -23.23 -15.06
C ARG A 358 12.03 -22.90 -14.50
N LEU A 359 12.17 -21.80 -13.77
CA LEU A 359 13.47 -21.40 -13.21
C LEU A 359 13.84 -22.15 -11.92
N GLN A 360 12.84 -22.62 -11.16
CA GLN A 360 13.06 -23.22 -9.85
C GLN A 360 13.97 -24.47 -9.87
N PRO A 361 13.90 -25.38 -10.85
CA PRO A 361 14.84 -26.50 -10.96
C PRO A 361 16.30 -26.05 -11.10
N LEU A 362 16.57 -25.05 -11.95
CA LEU A 362 17.92 -24.53 -12.18
C LEU A 362 18.49 -23.87 -10.92
N VAL A 363 17.66 -23.06 -10.24
CA VAL A 363 18.03 -22.43 -8.97
C VAL A 363 18.35 -23.47 -7.89
N LYS A 364 17.58 -24.57 -7.82
CA LYS A 364 17.87 -25.68 -6.90
C LYS A 364 19.16 -26.41 -7.26
N GLN A 365 19.40 -26.66 -8.55
CA GLN A 365 20.63 -27.31 -9.04
C GLN A 365 21.87 -26.46 -8.79
N ALA A 366 21.74 -25.12 -8.77
CA ALA A 366 22.79 -24.18 -8.37
C ALA A 366 23.09 -24.18 -6.86
N GLY A 367 22.51 -25.08 -6.07
CA GLY A 367 22.75 -25.21 -4.63
C GLY A 367 21.91 -24.27 -3.76
N VAL A 368 20.93 -23.56 -4.33
CA VAL A 368 20.02 -22.69 -3.59
C VAL A 368 18.88 -23.55 -3.01
N GLY A 369 19.10 -24.06 -1.79
CA GLY A 369 18.22 -25.03 -1.13
C GLY A 369 17.14 -24.42 -0.23
N ASP A 370 16.01 -25.13 -0.09
CA ASP A 370 14.90 -24.71 0.78
C ASP A 370 15.38 -24.49 2.23
N ILE A 371 14.88 -23.42 2.85
CA ILE A 371 15.29 -23.04 4.20
C ILE A 371 14.37 -23.73 5.21
N LYS A 372 14.93 -24.55 6.08
CA LYS A 372 14.19 -25.22 7.16
C LYS A 372 14.24 -24.37 8.42
N VAL A 373 13.09 -23.89 8.86
CA VAL A 373 12.94 -23.09 10.08
C VAL A 373 12.20 -23.89 11.15
N ILE A 374 12.73 -23.93 12.37
CA ILE A 374 12.03 -24.54 13.50
C ILE A 374 10.95 -23.57 14.01
N ARG A 375 9.73 -24.06 14.18
CA ARG A 375 8.55 -23.31 14.62
C ARG A 375 7.91 -23.97 15.82
N THR A 376 7.27 -23.19 16.67
CA THR A 376 6.42 -23.71 17.75
C THR A 376 4.95 -23.66 17.34
N GLY A 377 4.29 -24.81 17.37
CA GLY A 377 2.87 -24.98 17.13
C GLY A 377 2.00 -24.37 18.23
N LYS A 378 0.69 -24.29 17.99
CA LYS A 378 -0.28 -23.75 18.96
C LYS A 378 -0.36 -24.58 20.25
N ASN A 379 0.03 -25.85 20.18
CA ASN A 379 0.12 -26.80 21.29
C ASN A 379 1.46 -26.72 22.05
N GLY A 380 2.36 -25.79 21.70
CA GLY A 380 3.69 -25.69 22.33
C GLY A 380 4.74 -26.64 21.74
N CYS A 381 4.38 -27.53 20.81
CA CYS A 381 5.32 -28.46 20.19
C CYS A 381 6.12 -27.81 19.06
N SER A 382 7.41 -28.12 18.96
CA SER A 382 8.22 -27.69 17.83
C SER A 382 7.93 -28.52 16.57
N TYR A 383 7.83 -27.88 15.41
CA TYR A 383 7.77 -28.51 14.09
C TYR A 383 8.72 -27.78 13.11
N ARG A 384 9.14 -28.46 12.04
CA ARG A 384 9.95 -27.84 10.98
C ARG A 384 9.03 -27.29 9.89
N GLU A 385 9.13 -25.99 9.62
CA GLU A 385 8.54 -25.34 8.46
C GLU A 385 9.60 -25.24 7.36
N THR A 386 9.35 -25.83 6.21
CA THR A 386 10.18 -25.64 5.02
C THR A 386 9.69 -24.39 4.28
N LEU A 387 10.53 -23.37 4.22
CA LEU A 387 10.28 -22.18 3.41
C LEU A 387 10.82 -22.47 2.01
N THR A 388 9.91 -22.74 1.08
CA THR A 388 10.26 -22.90 -0.33
C THR A 388 10.81 -21.59 -0.87
N LEU A 389 11.97 -21.65 -1.53
CA LEU A 389 12.57 -20.48 -2.15
C LEU A 389 11.70 -19.96 -3.30
N ASP A 390 11.53 -18.65 -3.30
CA ASP A 390 10.82 -17.90 -4.31
C ASP A 390 11.86 -17.38 -5.33
N ILE A 391 11.54 -17.47 -6.62
CA ILE A 391 12.32 -16.87 -7.71
C ILE A 391 12.54 -15.36 -7.53
N GLN A 392 11.75 -14.71 -6.67
CA GLN A 392 12.02 -13.34 -6.20
C GLN A 392 13.43 -13.15 -5.62
N LEU A 393 14.11 -14.20 -5.15
CA LEU A 393 15.50 -14.14 -4.71
C LEU A 393 16.44 -13.62 -5.81
N LEU A 394 16.17 -13.93 -7.08
CA LEU A 394 16.95 -13.41 -8.22
C LEU A 394 16.86 -11.88 -8.30
N GLY A 395 15.66 -11.32 -8.11
CA GLY A 395 15.45 -9.88 -8.04
C GLY A 395 16.10 -9.23 -6.81
N GLN A 396 16.24 -9.97 -5.70
CA GLN A 396 16.95 -9.50 -4.52
C GLN A 396 18.48 -9.51 -4.73
N ASP A 397 19.01 -10.56 -5.36
CA ASP A 397 20.43 -10.61 -5.75
C ASP A 397 20.78 -9.51 -6.76
N ALA A 398 19.90 -9.26 -7.73
CA ALA A 398 20.03 -8.15 -8.66
C ALA A 398 20.11 -6.79 -7.95
N ARG A 399 19.27 -6.54 -6.94
CA ARG A 399 19.33 -5.34 -6.10
C ARG A 399 20.65 -5.25 -5.35
N TYR A 400 21.11 -6.36 -4.78
CA TYR A 400 22.39 -6.44 -4.09
C TYR A 400 23.56 -6.06 -5.02
N LEU A 401 23.60 -6.63 -6.23
CA LEU A 401 24.63 -6.32 -7.22
C LEU A 401 24.53 -4.88 -7.75
N ALA A 402 23.32 -4.36 -7.96
CA ALA A 402 23.12 -2.97 -8.37
C ALA A 402 23.69 -1.99 -7.32
N MET A 403 23.49 -2.25 -6.02
CA MET A 403 24.12 -1.48 -4.95
C MET A 403 25.66 -1.53 -5.02
N ARG A 404 26.23 -2.70 -5.30
CA ARG A 404 27.69 -2.87 -5.49
C ARG A 404 28.21 -2.16 -6.74
N CYS A 405 27.38 -2.04 -7.77
CA CYS A 405 27.64 -1.21 -8.94
C CYS A 405 27.55 0.30 -8.65
N GLY A 406 27.14 0.70 -7.44
CA GLY A 406 27.01 2.10 -7.03
C GLY A 406 25.62 2.69 -7.26
N ALA A 407 24.57 1.87 -7.38
CA ALA A 407 23.20 2.35 -7.34
C ALA A 407 22.87 2.94 -5.96
N ASP A 408 22.38 4.17 -5.94
CA ASP A 408 21.78 4.79 -4.75
C ASP A 408 20.33 4.35 -4.59
N THR A 409 19.71 4.72 -3.47
CA THR A 409 18.32 4.35 -3.15
C THR A 409 17.33 4.78 -4.23
N MET A 410 17.53 5.96 -4.83
CA MET A 410 16.64 6.48 -5.88
C MET A 410 16.75 5.64 -7.14
N MET A 411 17.97 5.29 -7.54
CA MET A 411 18.22 4.40 -8.65
C MET A 411 17.64 3.01 -8.41
N LEU A 412 17.75 2.45 -7.20
CA LEU A 412 17.14 1.16 -6.87
C LEU A 412 15.61 1.22 -6.96
N HIS A 413 15.00 2.30 -6.49
CA HIS A 413 13.55 2.48 -6.62
C HIS A 413 13.14 2.56 -8.10
N ALA A 414 13.86 3.34 -8.90
CA ALA A 414 13.62 3.49 -10.34
C ALA A 414 13.90 2.21 -11.15
N MET A 415 14.79 1.35 -10.69
CA MET A 415 15.08 0.06 -11.34
C MET A 415 14.03 -1.00 -10.99
N PHE A 416 13.69 -1.14 -9.71
CA PHE A 416 12.90 -2.28 -9.23
C PHE A 416 11.44 -1.96 -8.85
N GLY A 417 11.01 -0.72 -9.12
CA GLY A 417 9.67 -0.22 -8.84
C GLY A 417 9.36 -0.13 -7.35
N GLY A 418 10.27 0.52 -6.60
CA GLY A 418 10.10 0.81 -5.18
C GLY A 418 9.33 2.11 -4.95
N CYS A 419 8.56 2.19 -3.85
CA CYS A 419 7.80 3.39 -3.51
C CYS A 419 8.74 4.57 -3.26
N PHE A 420 8.53 5.67 -3.98
CA PHE A 420 9.20 6.93 -3.69
C PHE A 420 8.50 7.62 -2.51
N THR A 421 9.28 8.24 -1.62
CA THR A 421 8.73 8.95 -0.46
C THR A 421 8.21 10.34 -0.83
N GLU A 422 8.63 10.88 -1.98
CA GLU A 422 8.20 12.17 -2.50
C GLU A 422 7.25 11.94 -3.67
N THR A 423 6.07 12.55 -3.62
CA THR A 423 5.02 12.42 -4.65
C THR A 423 5.16 13.51 -5.73
N ASP A 424 6.35 14.09 -5.87
CA ASP A 424 6.60 15.15 -6.84
C ASP A 424 6.70 14.56 -8.26
N GLU A 425 5.78 15.00 -9.13
CA GLU A 425 5.71 14.59 -10.53
C GLU A 425 7.02 14.88 -11.28
N GLN A 426 7.72 15.94 -10.90
CA GLN A 426 8.98 16.33 -11.53
C GLN A 426 10.09 15.32 -11.26
N SER A 427 10.12 14.75 -10.06
CA SER A 427 11.06 13.67 -9.70
C SER A 427 10.79 12.41 -10.54
N TYR A 428 9.54 12.10 -10.87
CA TYR A 428 9.19 10.96 -11.71
C TYR A 428 9.59 11.15 -13.18
N ALA A 429 9.44 12.36 -13.73
CA ALA A 429 9.84 12.68 -15.10
C ALA A 429 11.36 12.48 -15.31
N ASP A 430 12.17 12.91 -14.34
CA ASP A 430 13.63 12.74 -14.40
C ASP A 430 14.06 11.27 -14.46
N LEU A 431 13.33 10.38 -13.75
CA LEU A 431 13.62 8.93 -13.74
C LEU A 431 13.36 8.24 -15.08
N LEU A 432 12.47 8.81 -15.91
CA LEU A 432 12.13 8.29 -17.23
C LEU A 432 13.06 8.82 -18.34
N SER A 433 13.84 9.87 -18.06
CA SER A 433 14.71 10.53 -19.04
C SER A 433 15.80 9.62 -19.60
N ASP A 434 16.18 9.86 -20.87
CA ASP A 434 17.28 9.19 -21.55
C ASP A 434 18.61 9.36 -20.79
N SER A 435 18.89 10.59 -20.32
CA SER A 435 20.10 10.92 -19.56
C SER A 435 20.22 10.06 -18.29
N TYR A 436 19.12 9.90 -17.55
CA TYR A 436 19.11 9.07 -16.35
C TYR A 436 19.19 7.58 -16.70
N ALA A 437 18.58 7.14 -17.79
CA ALA A 437 18.72 5.77 -18.29
C ALA A 437 20.18 5.42 -18.64
N ILE A 438 20.89 6.31 -19.35
CA ILE A 438 22.31 6.15 -19.67
C ILE A 438 23.16 6.12 -18.39
N ALA A 439 22.89 7.01 -17.43
CA ALA A 439 23.59 7.01 -16.15
C ALA A 439 23.44 5.68 -15.40
N ARG A 440 22.25 5.08 -15.43
CA ARG A 440 21.98 3.75 -14.85
C ARG A 440 22.75 2.66 -15.59
N TYR A 441 22.69 2.64 -16.93
CA TYR A 441 23.43 1.70 -17.77
C TYR A 441 24.93 1.69 -17.45
N LEU A 442 25.55 2.88 -17.37
CA LEU A 442 26.97 3.04 -17.08
C LEU A 442 27.38 2.52 -15.70
N ARG A 443 26.48 2.57 -14.70
CA ARG A 443 26.72 1.96 -13.39
C ARG A 443 26.63 0.43 -13.48
N LEU A 444 25.59 -0.10 -14.11
CA LEU A 444 25.36 -1.56 -14.23
C LEU A 444 26.45 -2.28 -15.03
N ARG A 445 27.15 -1.58 -15.93
CA ARG A 445 28.31 -2.11 -16.67
C ARG A 445 29.46 -2.61 -15.79
N ARG A 446 29.53 -2.20 -14.52
CA ARG A 446 30.61 -2.61 -13.60
C ARG A 446 30.60 -4.10 -13.25
N TRP A 447 29.50 -4.78 -13.48
CA TRP A 447 29.36 -6.20 -13.19
C TRP A 447 28.84 -6.96 -14.41
N SER A 448 29.45 -8.11 -14.67
CA SER A 448 28.94 -9.11 -15.62
C SER A 448 29.19 -10.50 -15.04
N PRO A 449 28.25 -11.44 -15.19
CA PRO A 449 28.46 -12.83 -14.78
C PRO A 449 29.59 -13.51 -15.57
N TYR A 450 29.97 -12.95 -16.73
CA TYR A 450 30.98 -13.51 -17.64
C TYR A 450 32.37 -12.84 -17.52
N SER A 451 32.54 -11.87 -16.60
CA SER A 451 33.86 -11.24 -16.43
C SER A 451 34.86 -12.21 -15.81
N SER A 452 36.03 -12.35 -16.43
CA SER A 452 37.08 -13.31 -16.07
C SER A 452 37.92 -12.91 -14.85
N ALA A 453 37.77 -11.70 -14.31
CA ALA A 453 38.70 -11.15 -13.31
C ALA A 453 38.12 -11.18 -11.89
N PRO A 454 38.61 -12.07 -11.00
CA PRO A 454 38.77 -11.73 -9.59
C PRO A 454 40.07 -10.91 -9.44
N LEU A 455 40.01 -9.73 -8.82
CA LEU A 455 41.24 -9.11 -8.33
C LEU A 455 41.82 -9.99 -7.22
N LEU A 456 43.02 -10.52 -7.49
CA LEU A 456 43.97 -10.98 -6.48
C LEU A 456 44.21 -9.84 -5.49
N ASN A 457 43.55 -9.92 -4.33
CA ASN A 457 44.02 -9.41 -3.06
C ASN A 457 43.18 -10.09 -1.98
N ASP A 458 43.81 -10.48 -0.88
CA ASP A 458 43.36 -11.31 0.25
C ASP A 458 42.08 -10.86 1.00
N ASN A 459 41.21 -10.07 0.37
CA ASN A 459 39.94 -9.66 0.93
C ASN A 459 38.87 -10.71 0.63
N LYS A 460 38.43 -11.40 1.68
CA LYS A 460 37.24 -12.28 1.75
C LYS A 460 35.91 -11.61 1.32
N THR A 461 35.94 -10.44 0.70
CA THR A 461 34.79 -9.62 0.28
C THR A 461 34.75 -9.38 -1.24
N ALA A 462 35.66 -9.95 -2.02
CA ALA A 462 35.61 -9.90 -3.48
C ALA A 462 34.39 -10.66 -4.02
N ILE A 463 33.65 -10.03 -4.95
CA ILE A 463 32.49 -10.61 -5.64
C ILE A 463 32.91 -10.92 -7.09
N PRO A 464 32.84 -12.18 -7.56
CA PRO A 464 33.14 -12.53 -8.95
C PRO A 464 32.29 -11.72 -9.95
N GLY A 465 32.87 -11.40 -11.10
CA GLY A 465 32.19 -10.66 -12.17
C GLY A 465 32.40 -9.14 -12.15
N PHE A 466 32.98 -8.59 -11.08
CA PHE A 466 33.42 -7.18 -11.01
C PHE A 466 34.84 -7.05 -11.55
N ALA A 467 35.03 -6.21 -12.58
CA ALA A 467 36.38 -5.91 -13.09
C ALA A 467 37.22 -5.10 -12.09
N ASP A 468 36.58 -4.22 -11.30
CA ASP A 468 37.17 -3.46 -10.21
C ASP A 468 36.10 -3.20 -9.12
N MET A 469 36.48 -3.25 -7.83
CA MET A 469 35.67 -2.60 -6.79
C MET A 469 35.60 -1.09 -7.10
N PRO A 470 34.49 -0.38 -6.85
CA PRO A 470 34.45 1.08 -7.00
C PRO A 470 35.53 1.69 -6.12
N THR A 471 36.64 2.07 -6.75
CA THR A 471 37.84 2.48 -6.03
C THR A 471 37.59 3.90 -5.57
N ARG A 472 37.57 4.10 -4.25
CA ARG A 472 37.44 5.43 -3.66
C ARG A 472 38.78 6.14 -3.83
N TYR A 473 38.88 6.98 -4.85
CA TYR A 473 40.01 7.89 -4.99
C TYR A 473 39.77 9.14 -4.13
N ILE A 474 40.70 9.42 -3.22
CA ILE A 474 40.74 10.69 -2.50
C ILE A 474 41.73 11.58 -3.22
N LEU A 475 41.22 12.51 -4.04
CA LEU A 475 42.03 13.53 -4.68
C LEU A 475 42.21 14.69 -3.71
N GLN A 476 43.45 14.98 -3.31
CA GLN A 476 43.76 16.23 -2.62
C GLN A 476 43.95 17.32 -3.67
N VAL A 477 43.02 18.27 -3.69
CA VAL A 477 43.06 19.41 -4.62
C VAL A 477 43.58 20.61 -3.84
N HIS A 478 44.74 21.13 -4.23
CA HIS A 478 45.30 22.37 -3.71
C HIS A 478 45.25 23.43 -4.81
N ASN A 479 44.51 24.51 -4.57
CA ASN A 479 44.56 25.70 -5.42
C ASN A 479 45.50 26.71 -4.77
N SER A 480 46.70 26.86 -5.32
CA SER A 480 47.69 27.85 -4.88
C SER A 480 47.46 29.26 -5.44
N THR A 481 46.40 29.43 -6.24
CA THR A 481 46.04 30.73 -6.84
C THR A 481 44.88 31.38 -6.09
N ASN A 482 44.84 32.72 -6.09
CA ASN A 482 43.72 33.50 -5.52
C ASN A 482 42.49 33.55 -6.44
N HIS A 483 42.41 32.68 -7.47
CA HIS A 483 41.34 32.68 -8.46
C HIS A 483 40.64 31.32 -8.52
N PRO A 484 39.35 31.26 -8.90
CA PRO A 484 38.66 30.00 -9.14
C PRO A 484 39.35 29.19 -10.24
N CYS A 485 39.64 27.92 -9.98
CA CYS A 485 40.17 26.98 -10.97
C CYS A 485 39.17 25.85 -11.22
N THR A 486 39.01 25.46 -12.49
CA THR A 486 38.15 24.34 -12.88
C THR A 486 38.94 23.03 -12.84
N LEU A 487 38.50 22.10 -11.99
CA LEU A 487 38.98 20.72 -12.00
C LEU A 487 38.06 19.88 -12.90
N THR A 488 38.62 19.26 -13.94
CA THR A 488 37.89 18.32 -14.79
C THR A 488 38.29 16.90 -14.45
N LEU A 489 37.31 16.07 -14.10
CA LEU A 489 37.50 14.63 -13.89
C LEU A 489 36.78 13.88 -15.00
N SER A 490 37.51 13.07 -15.75
CA SER A 490 36.97 12.24 -16.83
C SER A 490 37.17 10.77 -16.49
N ALA A 491 36.12 9.96 -16.63
CA ALA A 491 36.20 8.52 -16.47
C ALA A 491 35.26 7.82 -17.47
N PRO A 492 35.55 6.56 -17.86
CA PRO A 492 34.62 5.75 -18.65
C PRO A 492 33.40 5.26 -17.84
N TYR A 493 33.29 5.65 -16.56
CA TYR A 493 32.22 5.28 -15.64
C TYR A 493 31.67 6.52 -14.91
N ALA A 494 30.46 6.38 -14.36
CA ALA A 494 29.83 7.44 -13.57
C ALA A 494 30.70 7.81 -12.35
N ILE A 495 31.09 9.10 -12.28
CA ILE A 495 31.86 9.67 -11.17
C ILE A 495 30.87 10.23 -10.15
N VAL A 496 30.97 9.78 -8.90
CA VAL A 496 30.30 10.42 -7.76
C VAL A 496 31.37 11.20 -7.00
N ALA A 497 31.37 12.52 -7.16
CA ALA A 497 32.28 13.42 -6.45
C ALA A 497 31.56 14.02 -5.23
N LYS A 498 32.25 14.09 -4.08
CA LYS A 498 31.79 14.82 -2.89
C LYS A 498 32.92 15.67 -2.37
N TRP A 499 32.66 16.95 -2.12
CA TRP A 499 33.61 17.82 -1.44
C TRP A 499 33.66 17.47 0.04
N LYS A 500 34.87 17.37 0.60
CA LYS A 500 35.09 17.30 2.04
C LYS A 500 36.14 18.35 2.37
N SER A 501 35.73 19.44 3.02
CA SER A 501 36.68 20.39 3.57
C SER A 501 37.44 19.71 4.72
N LYS A 502 38.77 19.84 4.74
CA LYS A 502 39.50 19.64 6.00
C LYS A 502 39.03 20.77 6.91
N GLY A 503 38.39 20.41 8.04
CA GLY A 503 38.03 21.39 9.06
C GLY A 503 39.26 22.22 9.39
N VAL A 504 39.09 23.54 9.39
CA VAL A 504 40.09 24.47 9.88
C VAL A 504 40.32 24.10 11.34
N ILE A 505 41.54 23.66 11.67
CA ILE A 505 41.99 23.66 13.05
C ILE A 505 42.14 25.14 13.37
N SER A 506 41.22 25.66 14.17
CA SER A 506 41.27 27.00 14.75
C SER A 506 42.48 27.15 15.66
#